data_AF-A0A348ZJM9-F1
#
_entry.id   AF-A0A348ZJM9-F1
#
_cell.length_a   1.000
_cell.length_b   1.000
_cell.length_c   1.000
_cell.angle_alpha   90.00
_cell.angle_beta   90.00
_cell.angle_gamma   90.00
#
_symmetry.space_group_name_H-M   'P 1'
#
loop_
_entity.id
_entity.type
_entity.pdbx_description
1 polymer ?
#
loop_
_entity_poly.entity_id
_entity_poly.type
_entity_poly.pdbx_seq_one_letter_code
_entity_poly.pdbx_strand_id
1 'polypeptide(L)'
;MSKIKLYSQIILDNGNIKGSDKSPVSQAIELKNKGADGVYIVDKSTSDSEHDANISAMIDIKNNFDIDFVVDGTVNRLEDIKKYFYAGATLIVKDEIDTDVLEEGEKRFGVERFVTASDILEHTFDEDTDFYAKKLELKAEGKDVCIFDAKIDFSELKTNDQGLVPVVVQDFKTEKVLMLAYMNEDAFNNTISTGKMTYYSRSRDEQWVKGETSGHFQYVKELYADCDKDTLLAKVYQVGVACHTGAESCFFNDIIESEIDNTNPMKVFEEVYNVILDRKENPKEGSYTNYLFDKGIDKILKKVGEEATEIVIAAKNPDAQEMKYEISDFLYHVMVLMAERGVTWEDITEELSRR
;
A
#
# COMPACT_ATOMS: atom_id res chain seq x y z
N MET A 1 18.04 -1.35 -18.58
CA MET A 1 18.44 -0.37 -17.55
C MET A 1 17.24 -0.19 -16.64
N SER A 2 17.43 -0.11 -15.32
CA SER A 2 16.34 0.20 -14.40
C SER A 2 15.86 1.63 -14.63
N LYS A 3 14.56 1.87 -14.51
CA LYS A 3 14.00 3.23 -14.56
C LYS A 3 14.63 4.10 -13.47
N ILE A 4 14.97 5.34 -13.80
CA ILE A 4 15.40 6.35 -12.84
C ILE A 4 14.21 6.67 -11.95
N LYS A 5 14.41 6.49 -10.65
CA LYS A 5 13.47 6.89 -9.60
C LYS A 5 13.90 8.23 -9.02
N LEU A 6 12.96 9.14 -8.83
CA LEU A 6 13.23 10.42 -8.17
C LEU A 6 12.81 10.34 -6.70
N TYR A 7 13.68 10.82 -5.83
CA TYR A 7 13.50 10.79 -4.38
C TYR A 7 13.43 12.21 -3.82
N SER A 8 12.87 12.32 -2.62
CA SER A 8 13.10 13.49 -1.76
C SER A 8 13.53 13.05 -0.39
N GLN A 9 14.34 13.87 0.27
CA GLN A 9 14.97 13.50 1.54
C GLN A 9 14.02 13.74 2.72
N ILE A 10 13.97 12.78 3.64
CA ILE A 10 13.40 12.94 4.97
C ILE A 10 14.49 12.60 5.99
N ILE A 11 14.84 13.55 6.85
CA ILE A 11 15.80 13.30 7.93
C ILE A 11 15.01 12.98 9.19
N LEU A 12 15.16 11.76 9.70
CA LEU A 12 14.52 11.34 10.94
C LEU A 12 15.40 11.61 12.16
N ASP A 13 14.78 12.16 13.20
CA ASP A 13 15.39 12.50 14.48
C ASP A 13 14.41 12.11 15.60
N ASN A 14 14.69 10.99 16.26
CA ASN A 14 13.89 10.42 17.34
C ASN A 14 12.39 10.28 16.99
N GLY A 15 12.10 9.62 15.87
CA GLY A 15 10.76 9.36 15.34
C GLY A 15 10.09 10.54 14.63
N ASN A 16 10.73 11.71 14.58
CA ASN A 16 10.18 12.94 13.99
C ASN A 16 11.03 13.41 12.81
N ILE A 17 10.49 14.34 12.00
CA ILE A 17 11.26 14.98 10.94
C ILE A 17 12.13 16.07 11.55
N LYS A 18 13.42 16.04 11.27
CA LYS A 18 14.35 17.06 11.76
C LYS A 18 13.99 18.44 11.20
N GLY A 19 13.67 19.38 12.10
CA GLY A 19 13.41 20.78 11.75
C GLY A 19 12.03 21.04 11.13
N SER A 20 11.09 20.11 11.26
CA SER A 20 9.71 20.25 10.78
C SER A 20 8.72 19.74 11.82
N ASP A 21 7.57 20.43 11.96
CA ASP A 21 6.46 20.02 12.83
C ASP A 21 5.54 18.98 12.15
N LYS A 22 5.80 18.64 10.88
CA LYS A 22 5.01 17.63 10.15
C LYS A 22 5.39 16.23 10.63
N SER A 23 4.41 15.34 10.68
CA SER A 23 4.71 13.92 10.89
C SER A 23 5.40 13.30 9.66
N PRO A 24 6.29 12.31 9.85
CA PRO A 24 6.95 11.59 8.75
C PRO A 24 5.97 11.05 7.70
N VAL A 25 4.84 10.51 8.16
CA VAL A 25 3.75 10.02 7.29
C VAL A 25 3.18 11.14 6.42
N SER A 26 2.86 12.30 7.02
CA SER A 26 2.25 13.41 6.28
C SER A 26 3.18 13.96 5.20
N GLN A 27 4.47 14.05 5.51
CA GLN A 27 5.48 14.50 4.54
C GLN A 27 5.67 13.47 3.41
N ALA A 28 5.74 12.18 3.72
CA ALA A 28 5.86 11.13 2.71
C ALA A 28 4.66 11.12 1.74
N ILE A 29 3.44 11.32 2.26
CA ILE A 29 2.23 11.49 1.46
C ILE A 29 2.36 12.72 0.56
N GLU A 30 2.76 13.87 1.10
CA GLU A 30 2.92 15.10 0.31
C GLU A 30 3.92 14.92 -0.84
N LEU A 31 5.06 14.29 -0.58
CA LEU A 31 6.10 14.03 -1.59
C LEU A 31 5.59 13.10 -2.70
N LYS A 32 4.82 12.05 -2.35
CA LYS A 32 4.18 11.23 -3.38
C LYS A 32 3.15 12.01 -4.17
N ASN A 33 2.36 12.85 -3.49
CA ASN A 33 1.40 13.72 -4.15
C ASN A 33 2.11 14.69 -5.11
N LYS A 34 3.34 15.11 -4.83
CA LYS A 34 4.18 15.90 -5.75
C LYS A 34 4.85 15.05 -6.84
N GLY A 35 4.78 13.72 -6.75
CA GLY A 35 5.19 12.77 -7.78
C GLY A 35 6.48 12.01 -7.51
N ALA A 36 7.01 12.08 -6.31
CA ALA A 36 8.21 11.32 -5.93
C ALA A 36 7.99 9.81 -6.11
N ASP A 37 9.01 9.11 -6.59
CA ASP A 37 8.97 7.64 -6.69
C ASP A 37 9.17 6.99 -5.33
N GLY A 38 10.04 7.59 -4.51
CA GLY A 38 10.28 7.19 -3.14
C GLY A 38 10.78 8.33 -2.26
N VAL A 39 11.08 8.01 -1.00
CA VAL A 39 11.76 8.92 -0.07
C VAL A 39 13.13 8.38 0.32
N TYR A 40 14.09 9.28 0.42
CA TYR A 40 15.43 8.98 0.91
C TYR A 40 15.49 9.35 2.40
N ILE A 41 15.39 8.33 3.25
CA ILE A 41 15.32 8.49 4.69
C ILE A 41 16.72 8.45 5.27
N VAL A 42 17.11 9.54 5.95
CA VAL A 42 18.36 9.60 6.69
C VAL A 42 18.07 9.40 8.18
N ASP A 43 18.49 8.27 8.73
CA ASP A 43 18.41 7.94 10.15
C ASP A 43 19.69 8.41 10.86
N LYS A 44 19.60 9.50 11.63
CA LYS A 44 20.72 10.08 12.38
C LYS A 44 20.77 9.63 13.84
N SER A 45 20.17 8.49 14.17
CA SER A 45 20.15 7.96 15.53
C SER A 45 21.56 7.72 16.06
N THR A 46 21.77 8.12 17.32
CA THR A 46 23.02 7.93 18.06
C THR A 46 22.87 6.95 19.22
N SER A 47 21.65 6.46 19.46
CA SER A 47 21.32 5.48 20.49
C SER A 47 20.29 4.46 19.97
N ASP A 48 20.27 3.26 20.57
CA ASP A 48 19.30 2.21 20.25
C ASP A 48 17.84 2.71 20.40
N SER A 49 17.57 3.59 21.38
CA SER A 49 16.23 4.14 21.60
C SER A 49 15.80 5.10 20.48
N GLU A 50 16.70 5.95 19.99
CA GLU A 50 16.41 6.84 18.86
C GLU A 50 16.24 6.05 17.56
N HIS A 51 17.06 5.01 17.38
CA HIS A 51 16.98 4.12 16.24
C HIS A 51 15.62 3.41 16.21
N ASP A 52 15.17 2.82 17.34
CA ASP A 52 13.87 2.16 17.42
C ASP A 52 12.70 3.15 17.19
N ALA A 53 12.83 4.40 17.62
CA ALA A 53 11.85 5.44 17.32
C ALA A 53 11.79 5.78 15.81
N ASN A 54 12.95 5.87 15.15
CA ASN A 54 13.04 6.10 13.70
C ASN A 54 12.50 4.90 12.90
N ILE A 55 12.78 3.67 13.32
CA ILE A 55 12.20 2.45 12.75
C ILE A 55 10.67 2.47 12.87
N SER A 56 10.14 2.86 14.03
CA SER A 56 8.68 2.98 14.22
C SER A 56 8.06 3.98 13.23
N ALA A 57 8.70 5.13 13.01
CA ALA A 57 8.25 6.10 12.02
C ALA A 57 8.28 5.56 10.57
N MET A 58 9.27 4.73 10.22
CA MET A 58 9.33 4.07 8.92
C MET A 58 8.20 3.05 8.74
N ILE A 59 7.91 2.26 9.78
CA ILE A 59 6.76 1.32 9.80
C ILE A 59 5.46 2.10 9.61
N ASP A 60 5.29 3.21 10.31
CA ASP A 60 4.10 4.05 10.17
C ASP A 60 3.94 4.60 8.74
N ILE A 61 5.04 5.03 8.10
CA ILE A 61 5.02 5.42 6.68
C ILE A 61 4.53 4.26 5.82
N LYS A 62 5.13 3.07 5.97
CA LYS A 62 4.79 1.90 5.13
C LYS A 62 3.35 1.44 5.32
N ASN A 63 2.85 1.44 6.56
CA ASN A 63 1.50 1.00 6.89
C ASN A 63 0.43 1.96 6.37
N ASN A 64 0.68 3.27 6.41
CA ASN A 64 -0.28 4.26 5.96
C ASN A 64 -0.19 4.53 4.45
N PHE A 65 0.96 4.27 3.84
CA PHE A 65 1.21 4.74 2.49
C PHE A 65 2.26 3.91 1.73
N ASP A 66 1.86 3.39 0.58
CA ASP A 66 2.76 2.60 -0.27
C ASP A 66 3.71 3.50 -1.08
N ILE A 67 4.83 3.86 -0.45
CA ILE A 67 5.95 4.57 -1.05
C ILE A 67 7.23 3.78 -0.83
N ASP A 68 8.06 3.71 -1.87
CA ASP A 68 9.41 3.16 -1.74
C ASP A 68 10.25 4.06 -0.85
N PHE A 69 11.10 3.48 -0.01
CA PHE A 69 12.10 4.28 0.65
C PHE A 69 13.46 3.61 0.72
N VAL A 70 14.48 4.46 0.58
CA VAL A 70 15.89 4.10 0.72
C VAL A 70 16.36 4.63 2.06
N VAL A 71 17.01 3.79 2.85
CA VAL A 71 17.50 4.19 4.17
C VAL A 71 19.01 4.38 4.15
N ASP A 72 19.44 5.53 4.63
CA ASP A 72 20.81 5.83 4.99
C ASP A 72 20.88 6.06 6.50
N GLY A 73 21.45 5.10 7.20
CA GLY A 73 21.35 5.04 8.65
C GLY A 73 22.50 4.29 9.30
N THR A 74 22.63 4.49 10.60
CA THR A 74 23.69 3.88 11.39
C THR A 74 23.49 2.36 11.50
N VAL A 75 24.35 1.58 10.84
CA VAL A 75 24.36 0.11 10.93
C VAL A 75 25.59 -0.35 11.70
N ASN A 76 25.38 -0.85 12.92
CA ASN A 76 26.45 -1.40 13.76
C ASN A 76 26.50 -2.94 13.72
N ARG A 77 25.38 -3.58 13.36
CA ARG A 77 25.19 -5.04 13.36
C ARG A 77 24.18 -5.45 12.31
N LEU A 78 24.19 -6.73 11.91
CA LEU A 78 23.22 -7.29 10.97
C LEU A 78 21.76 -7.04 11.40
N GLU A 79 21.49 -7.01 12.70
CA GLU A 79 20.13 -6.76 13.20
C GLU A 79 19.56 -5.41 12.75
N ASP A 80 20.40 -4.39 12.60
CA ASP A 80 19.96 -3.05 12.18
C ASP A 80 19.53 -3.08 10.69
N ILE A 81 20.27 -3.82 9.84
CA ILE A 81 19.88 -4.10 8.44
C ILE A 81 18.51 -4.80 8.41
N LYS A 82 18.30 -5.81 9.26
CA LYS A 82 17.01 -6.52 9.32
C LYS A 82 15.89 -5.56 9.72
N LYS A 83 16.10 -4.71 10.73
CA LYS A 83 15.12 -3.73 11.18
C LYS A 83 14.70 -2.80 10.05
N TYR A 84 15.65 -2.26 9.28
CA TYR A 84 15.30 -1.42 8.12
C TYR A 84 14.48 -2.15 7.06
N PHE A 85 14.87 -3.38 6.69
CA PHE A 85 14.10 -4.15 5.70
C PHE A 85 12.72 -4.55 6.22
N TYR A 86 12.59 -4.94 7.49
CA TYR A 86 11.30 -5.25 8.11
C TYR A 86 10.43 -4.01 8.31
N ALA A 87 11.02 -2.83 8.46
CA ALA A 87 10.29 -1.58 8.46
C ALA A 87 9.72 -1.21 7.08
N GLY A 88 10.22 -1.85 6.01
CA GLY A 88 9.75 -1.65 4.64
C GLY A 88 10.77 -1.02 3.69
N ALA A 89 12.03 -0.86 4.10
CA ALA A 89 13.06 -0.27 3.25
C ALA A 89 13.24 -1.07 1.96
N THR A 90 13.25 -0.38 0.81
CA THR A 90 13.50 -1.02 -0.48
C THR A 90 15.01 -1.18 -0.70
N LEU A 91 15.82 -0.21 -0.26
CA LEU A 91 17.28 -0.22 -0.39
C LEU A 91 17.93 0.36 0.87
N ILE A 92 19.19 -0.02 1.12
CA ILE A 92 20.02 0.53 2.20
C ILE A 92 21.30 1.13 1.59
N VAL A 93 21.70 2.31 2.06
CA VAL A 93 22.97 2.94 1.71
C VAL A 93 24.11 2.26 2.46
N LYS A 94 25.17 1.88 1.75
CA LYS A 94 26.24 1.03 2.29
C LYS A 94 27.54 1.74 2.66
N ASP A 95 27.66 3.03 2.35
CA ASP A 95 28.90 3.80 2.44
C ASP A 95 29.56 3.75 3.83
N GLU A 96 28.74 3.71 4.90
CA GLU A 96 29.22 3.71 6.29
C GLU A 96 29.09 2.34 6.99
N ILE A 97 28.69 1.28 6.27
CA ILE A 97 28.52 -0.06 6.85
C ILE A 97 29.87 -0.79 6.90
N ASP A 98 30.19 -1.37 8.05
CA ASP A 98 31.38 -2.22 8.20
C ASP A 98 31.35 -3.40 7.20
N THR A 99 32.52 -3.74 6.64
CA THR A 99 32.63 -4.73 5.56
C THR A 99 32.11 -6.11 5.96
N ASP A 100 32.36 -6.56 7.18
CA ASP A 100 31.92 -7.88 7.64
C ASP A 100 30.39 -7.92 7.78
N VAL A 101 29.80 -6.83 8.27
CA VAL A 101 28.33 -6.68 8.42
C VAL A 101 27.66 -6.57 7.05
N LEU A 102 28.28 -5.84 6.12
CA LEU A 102 27.78 -5.69 4.75
C LEU A 102 27.80 -7.03 4.01
N GLU A 103 28.90 -7.79 4.06
CA GLU A 103 28.99 -9.11 3.42
C GLU A 103 27.91 -10.08 3.95
N GLU A 104 27.65 -10.06 5.26
CA GLU A 104 26.58 -10.86 5.87
C GLU A 104 25.19 -10.39 5.40
N GLY A 105 24.99 -9.07 5.33
CA GLY A 105 23.77 -8.44 4.82
C GLY A 105 23.49 -8.79 3.36
N GLU A 106 24.46 -8.61 2.48
CA GLU A 106 24.39 -8.92 1.05
C GLU A 106 24.11 -10.41 0.80
N LYS A 107 24.76 -11.31 1.56
CA LYS A 107 24.50 -12.75 1.47
C LYS A 107 23.06 -13.11 1.84
N ARG A 108 22.45 -12.37 2.76
CA ARG A 108 21.09 -12.66 3.26
C ARG A 108 20.00 -11.99 2.43
N PHE A 109 20.22 -10.77 1.97
CA PHE A 109 19.20 -9.91 1.36
C PHE A 109 19.42 -9.64 -0.12
N GLY A 110 20.59 -9.97 -0.67
CA GLY A 110 20.96 -9.70 -2.06
C GLY A 110 21.80 -8.42 -2.19
N VAL A 111 22.84 -8.47 -3.02
CA VAL A 111 23.76 -7.35 -3.28
C VAL A 111 23.06 -6.14 -3.89
N GLU A 112 22.00 -6.38 -4.66
CA GLU A 112 21.20 -5.36 -5.34
C GLU A 112 20.39 -4.47 -4.39
N ARG A 113 20.25 -4.88 -3.12
CA ARG A 113 19.55 -4.13 -2.09
C ARG A 113 20.43 -3.07 -1.40
N PHE A 114 21.72 -3.04 -1.72
CA PHE A 114 22.71 -2.16 -1.10
C PHE A 114 23.33 -1.20 -2.13
N VAL A 115 23.06 0.09 -1.98
CA VAL A 115 23.43 1.16 -2.93
C VAL A 115 24.40 2.16 -2.30
N THR A 116 25.05 3.00 -3.12
CA THR A 116 25.86 4.10 -2.58
C THR A 116 25.04 5.37 -2.40
N ALA A 117 25.46 6.23 -1.47
CA ALA A 117 24.83 7.53 -1.26
C ALA A 117 24.87 8.38 -2.55
N SER A 118 25.97 8.30 -3.29
CA SER A 118 26.12 9.01 -4.58
C SER A 118 25.06 8.61 -5.60
N ASP A 119 24.71 7.31 -5.69
CA ASP A 119 23.73 6.82 -6.67
C ASP A 119 22.32 7.37 -6.39
N ILE A 120 22.01 7.64 -5.12
CA ILE A 120 20.69 8.11 -4.69
C ILE A 120 20.63 9.64 -4.70
N LEU A 121 21.68 10.31 -4.25
CA LEU A 121 21.74 11.77 -4.16
C LEU A 121 21.65 12.45 -5.54
N GLU A 122 22.14 11.83 -6.61
CA GLU A 122 22.00 12.37 -7.98
C GLU A 122 20.51 12.52 -8.41
N HIS A 123 19.62 11.73 -7.82
CA HIS A 123 18.20 11.72 -8.13
C HIS A 123 17.33 12.08 -6.92
N THR A 124 17.93 12.71 -5.91
CA THR A 124 17.23 13.26 -4.76
C THR A 124 17.05 14.76 -4.93
N PHE A 125 15.80 15.24 -4.83
CA PHE A 125 15.44 16.64 -5.02
C PHE A 125 14.77 17.22 -3.77
N ASP A 126 14.71 18.55 -3.76
CA ASP A 126 14.07 19.32 -2.68
C ASP A 126 12.58 18.96 -2.54
N GLU A 127 12.05 19.10 -1.33
CA GLU A 127 10.66 18.77 -1.00
C GLU A 127 9.62 19.57 -1.78
N ASP A 128 9.99 20.76 -2.28
CA ASP A 128 9.11 21.63 -3.09
C ASP A 128 9.16 21.32 -4.59
N THR A 129 9.93 20.33 -5.01
CA THR A 129 10.02 19.93 -6.42
C THR A 129 8.69 19.36 -6.92
N ASP A 130 8.24 19.82 -8.09
CA ASP A 130 7.24 19.09 -8.88
C ASP A 130 7.94 17.93 -9.60
N PHE A 131 7.86 16.75 -8.99
CA PHE A 131 8.53 15.55 -9.51
C PHE A 131 7.93 15.09 -10.84
N TYR A 132 6.66 15.38 -11.12
CA TYR A 132 6.07 15.04 -12.42
C TYR A 132 6.68 15.90 -13.52
N ALA A 133 6.76 17.21 -13.31
CA ALA A 133 7.46 18.10 -14.24
C ALA A 133 8.93 17.65 -14.43
N LYS A 134 9.61 17.30 -13.33
CA LYS A 134 11.00 16.84 -13.40
C LYS A 134 11.18 15.55 -14.19
N LYS A 135 10.26 14.59 -14.01
CA LYS A 135 10.26 13.35 -14.79
C LYS A 135 10.04 13.60 -16.27
N LEU A 136 9.15 14.53 -16.63
CA LEU A 136 8.92 14.90 -18.03
C LEU A 136 10.18 15.51 -18.67
N GLU A 137 10.91 16.37 -17.95
CA GLU A 137 12.21 16.89 -18.40
C GLU A 137 13.22 15.76 -18.66
N LEU A 138 13.39 14.86 -17.69
CA LEU A 138 14.31 13.72 -17.81
C LEU A 138 13.90 12.78 -18.96
N LYS A 139 12.59 12.56 -19.16
CA LYS A 139 12.07 11.81 -20.31
C LYS A 139 12.44 12.48 -21.63
N ALA A 140 12.32 13.81 -21.72
CA ALA A 140 12.68 14.57 -22.91
C ALA A 140 14.19 14.52 -23.21
N GLU A 141 15.03 14.34 -22.18
CA GLU A 141 16.48 14.04 -22.32
C GLU A 141 16.77 12.59 -22.74
N GLY A 142 15.75 11.75 -22.91
CA GLY A 142 15.89 10.34 -23.27
C GLY A 142 16.20 9.41 -22.10
N LYS A 143 16.02 9.87 -20.86
CA LYS A 143 16.15 9.03 -19.66
C LYS A 143 14.87 8.25 -19.42
N ASP A 144 15.00 6.98 -19.05
CA ASP A 144 13.88 6.12 -18.69
C ASP A 144 13.46 6.41 -17.24
N VAL A 145 12.27 6.99 -17.04
CA VAL A 145 11.76 7.43 -15.73
C VAL A 145 10.43 6.76 -15.40
N CYS A 146 10.08 6.75 -14.12
CA CYS A 146 8.80 6.23 -13.60
C CYS A 146 7.63 7.20 -13.87
N ILE A 147 7.17 7.21 -15.11
CA ILE A 147 5.92 7.85 -15.56
C ILE A 147 5.02 6.81 -16.21
N PHE A 148 3.72 7.12 -16.31
CA PHE A 148 2.84 6.32 -17.13
C PHE A 148 3.16 6.57 -18.60
N ASP A 149 3.61 5.55 -19.29
CA ASP A 149 3.70 5.55 -20.75
C ASP A 149 2.38 5.00 -21.29
N ALA A 150 1.53 5.89 -21.82
CA ALA A 150 0.34 5.47 -22.51
C ALA A 150 0.75 4.67 -23.76
N LYS A 151 0.20 3.45 -23.91
CA LYS A 151 0.46 2.60 -25.08
C LYS A 151 -0.34 3.02 -26.31
N ILE A 152 -1.36 3.84 -26.11
CA ILE A 152 -2.22 4.40 -27.14
C ILE A 152 -2.41 5.88 -26.86
N ASP A 153 -2.64 6.66 -27.89
CA ASP A 153 -2.99 8.07 -27.77
C ASP A 153 -4.49 8.25 -27.50
N PHE A 154 -4.88 9.38 -26.92
CA PHE A 154 -6.31 9.69 -26.71
C PHE A 154 -7.12 9.64 -28.02
N SER A 155 -6.50 10.01 -29.14
CA SER A 155 -7.12 9.96 -30.47
C SER A 155 -7.54 8.56 -30.94
N GLU A 156 -7.03 7.51 -30.29
CA GLU A 156 -7.44 6.12 -30.55
C GLU A 156 -8.67 5.68 -29.76
N LEU A 157 -9.12 6.48 -28.78
CA LEU A 157 -10.33 6.23 -28.01
C LEU A 157 -11.56 6.74 -28.77
N LYS A 158 -12.66 6.02 -28.64
CA LYS A 158 -13.96 6.49 -29.11
C LYS A 158 -14.57 7.37 -28.04
N THR A 159 -14.81 8.62 -28.39
CA THR A 159 -15.49 9.57 -27.52
C THR A 159 -16.96 9.67 -27.88
N ASN A 160 -17.77 10.11 -26.91
CA ASN A 160 -19.16 10.46 -27.16
C ASN A 160 -19.28 11.78 -27.94
N ASP A 161 -20.51 12.22 -28.24
CA ASP A 161 -20.77 13.47 -28.99
C ASP A 161 -20.21 14.75 -28.31
N GLN A 162 -19.82 14.67 -27.04
CA GLN A 162 -19.20 15.76 -26.28
C GLN A 162 -17.67 15.69 -26.26
N GLY A 163 -17.06 14.73 -26.97
CA GLY A 163 -15.60 14.52 -26.95
C GLY A 163 -15.10 13.87 -25.66
N LEU A 164 -15.97 13.17 -24.91
CA LEU A 164 -15.65 12.58 -23.62
C LEU A 164 -15.64 11.05 -23.68
N VAL A 165 -14.74 10.43 -22.91
CA VAL A 165 -14.71 8.99 -22.65
C VAL A 165 -15.15 8.71 -21.21
N PRO A 166 -16.10 7.79 -20.96
CA PRO A 166 -16.41 7.33 -19.60
C PRO A 166 -15.22 6.59 -18.99
N VAL A 167 -15.05 6.77 -17.68
CA VAL A 167 -13.99 6.13 -16.89
C VAL A 167 -14.62 5.47 -15.68
N VAL A 168 -14.57 4.15 -15.62
CA VAL A 168 -14.89 3.37 -14.42
C VAL A 168 -13.64 3.36 -13.54
N VAL A 169 -13.82 3.73 -12.27
CA VAL A 169 -12.72 3.84 -11.31
C VAL A 169 -12.87 2.73 -10.29
N GLN A 170 -11.84 1.92 -10.13
CA GLN A 170 -11.81 0.75 -9.26
C GLN A 170 -10.63 0.87 -8.29
N ASP A 171 -10.82 0.52 -7.03
CA ASP A 171 -9.69 0.40 -6.10
C ASP A 171 -8.80 -0.76 -6.52
N PHE A 172 -7.49 -0.51 -6.63
CA PHE A 172 -6.56 -1.52 -7.15
C PHE A 172 -6.31 -2.68 -6.18
N LYS A 173 -6.54 -2.50 -4.86
CA LYS A 173 -6.34 -3.53 -3.85
C LYS A 173 -7.62 -4.33 -3.62
N THR A 174 -8.73 -3.64 -3.39
CA THR A 174 -10.00 -4.30 -3.00
C THR A 174 -10.85 -4.69 -4.21
N GLU A 175 -10.45 -4.27 -5.41
CA GLU A 175 -11.22 -4.43 -6.66
C GLU A 175 -12.64 -3.81 -6.60
N LYS A 176 -12.93 -2.99 -5.60
CA LYS A 176 -14.23 -2.33 -5.46
C LYS A 176 -14.37 -1.20 -6.47
N VAL A 177 -15.50 -1.15 -7.18
CA VAL A 177 -15.81 0.01 -8.04
C VAL A 177 -16.12 1.21 -7.15
N LEU A 178 -15.35 2.28 -7.31
CA LEU A 178 -15.41 3.49 -6.51
C LEU A 178 -16.35 4.54 -7.11
N MET A 179 -16.20 4.82 -8.40
CA MET A 179 -17.01 5.84 -9.09
C MET A 179 -16.97 5.67 -10.60
N LEU A 180 -17.85 6.40 -11.29
CA LEU A 180 -17.78 6.64 -12.73
C LEU A 180 -17.59 8.13 -12.98
N ALA A 181 -16.65 8.47 -13.86
CA ALA A 181 -16.36 9.83 -14.29
C ALA A 181 -16.21 9.89 -15.81
N TYR A 182 -15.83 11.06 -16.32
CA TYR A 182 -15.54 11.27 -17.74
C TYR A 182 -14.18 11.96 -17.87
N MET A 183 -13.47 11.68 -18.96
CA MET A 183 -12.24 12.38 -19.35
C MET A 183 -12.41 12.96 -20.76
N ASN A 184 -11.89 14.16 -20.98
CA ASN A 184 -11.52 14.64 -22.31
C ASN A 184 -10.02 14.38 -22.54
N GLU A 185 -9.48 14.83 -23.67
CA GLU A 185 -8.07 14.65 -24.02
C GLU A 185 -7.12 15.25 -22.98
N ASP A 186 -7.38 16.46 -22.51
CA ASP A 186 -6.55 17.12 -21.50
C ASP A 186 -6.55 16.36 -20.17
N ALA A 187 -7.72 15.88 -19.73
CA ALA A 187 -7.85 15.10 -18.50
C ALA A 187 -7.06 13.78 -18.58
N PHE A 188 -7.12 13.11 -19.74
CA PHE A 188 -6.34 11.90 -20.00
C PHE A 188 -4.84 12.19 -19.96
N ASN A 189 -4.37 13.19 -20.72
CA ASN A 189 -2.96 13.56 -20.79
C ASN A 189 -2.41 14.04 -19.43
N ASN A 190 -3.22 14.77 -18.66
CA ASN A 190 -2.87 15.16 -17.30
C ASN A 190 -2.74 13.92 -16.39
N THR A 191 -3.69 12.97 -16.47
CA THR A 191 -3.62 11.73 -15.69
C THR A 191 -2.38 10.90 -16.02
N ILE A 192 -2.02 10.78 -17.29
CA ILE A 192 -0.83 10.05 -17.73
C ILE A 192 0.46 10.74 -17.25
N SER A 193 0.52 12.07 -17.36
CA SER A 193 1.73 12.83 -17.00
C SER A 193 1.92 12.96 -15.49
N THR A 194 0.84 13.14 -14.72
CA THR A 194 0.89 13.38 -13.28
C THR A 194 0.54 12.17 -12.43
N GLY A 195 0.15 11.03 -13.02
CA GLY A 195 -0.30 9.85 -12.27
C GLY A 195 -1.50 10.09 -11.34
N LYS A 196 -2.10 11.28 -11.34
CA LYS A 196 -3.30 11.63 -10.56
C LYS A 196 -4.50 11.59 -11.47
N MET A 197 -5.58 10.99 -10.99
CA MET A 197 -6.82 10.98 -11.75
C MET A 197 -7.34 12.41 -11.94
N THR A 198 -7.38 12.82 -13.20
CA THR A 198 -7.97 14.08 -13.66
C THR A 198 -9.21 13.76 -14.46
N TYR A 199 -10.31 14.44 -14.17
CA TYR A 199 -11.60 14.23 -14.82
C TYR A 199 -12.10 15.51 -15.46
N TYR A 200 -13.05 15.36 -16.39
CA TYR A 200 -13.82 16.46 -16.95
C TYR A 200 -15.21 16.51 -16.33
N SER A 201 -15.52 17.61 -15.63
CA SER A 201 -16.84 17.80 -15.03
C SER A 201 -17.82 18.31 -16.08
N ARG A 202 -18.73 17.44 -16.55
CA ARG A 202 -19.77 17.81 -17.53
C ARG A 202 -20.72 18.92 -17.06
N SER A 203 -20.93 19.04 -15.75
CA SER A 203 -21.84 20.04 -15.18
C SER A 203 -21.17 21.39 -14.93
N ARG A 204 -19.85 21.40 -14.72
CA ARG A 204 -19.06 22.62 -14.46
C ARG A 204 -18.25 23.09 -15.66
N ASP A 205 -18.14 22.26 -16.68
CA ASP A 205 -17.37 22.52 -17.90
C ASP A 205 -15.90 22.83 -17.61
N GLU A 206 -15.31 22.09 -16.67
CA GLU A 206 -13.95 22.32 -16.16
C GLU A 206 -13.19 21.01 -15.92
N GLN A 207 -11.86 21.11 -15.95
CA GLN A 207 -10.95 20.06 -15.48
C GLN A 207 -11.03 19.95 -13.95
N TRP A 208 -10.95 18.72 -13.45
CA TRP A 208 -11.01 18.43 -12.02
C TRP A 208 -10.02 17.33 -11.67
N VAL A 209 -8.93 17.70 -11.00
CA VAL A 209 -8.01 16.71 -10.41
C VAL A 209 -8.63 16.22 -9.09
N LYS A 210 -8.90 14.91 -9.01
CA LYS A 210 -9.55 14.33 -7.83
C LYS A 210 -8.66 14.48 -6.60
N GLY A 211 -9.22 15.14 -5.59
CA GLY A 211 -8.56 15.33 -4.29
C GLY A 211 -7.99 16.72 -4.06
N GLU A 212 -7.90 17.60 -5.08
CA GLU A 212 -7.34 18.95 -4.89
C GLU A 212 -8.07 19.78 -3.82
N THR A 213 -9.40 19.65 -3.74
CA THR A 213 -10.19 20.37 -2.74
C THR A 213 -10.32 19.60 -1.41
N SER A 214 -10.40 18.27 -1.46
CA SER A 214 -10.77 17.44 -0.29
C SER A 214 -9.60 16.70 0.35
N GLY A 215 -8.42 16.66 -0.28
CA GLY A 215 -7.29 15.81 0.08
C GLY A 215 -7.47 14.32 -0.25
N HIS A 216 -8.63 13.91 -0.80
CA HIS A 216 -8.91 12.50 -1.13
C HIS A 216 -8.49 12.16 -2.56
N PHE A 217 -7.17 12.05 -2.75
CA PHE A 217 -6.56 11.81 -4.06
C PHE A 217 -6.81 10.40 -4.60
N GLN A 218 -6.73 10.26 -5.91
CA GLN A 218 -6.71 8.99 -6.62
C GLN A 218 -5.45 8.91 -7.48
N TYR A 219 -4.60 7.94 -7.20
CA TYR A 219 -3.39 7.68 -7.98
C TYR A 219 -3.63 6.54 -8.94
N VAL A 220 -3.52 6.78 -10.24
CA VAL A 220 -3.64 5.71 -11.23
C VAL A 220 -2.51 4.69 -11.03
N LYS A 221 -2.85 3.41 -11.11
CA LYS A 221 -1.91 2.28 -11.08
C LYS A 221 -1.96 1.52 -12.40
N GLU A 222 -3.16 1.33 -12.93
CA GLU A 222 -3.39 0.71 -14.23
C GLU A 222 -4.51 1.47 -14.95
N LEU A 223 -4.39 1.61 -16.27
CA LEU A 223 -5.42 2.20 -17.11
C LEU A 223 -5.65 1.30 -18.32
N TYR A 224 -6.88 0.82 -18.46
CA TYR A 224 -7.29 -0.06 -19.54
C TYR A 224 -8.35 0.64 -20.39
N ALA A 225 -8.30 0.40 -21.69
CA ALA A 225 -9.45 0.61 -22.56
C ALA A 225 -10.19 -0.72 -22.72
N ASP A 226 -11.50 -0.68 -22.85
CA ASP A 226 -12.31 -1.86 -23.13
C ASP A 226 -12.12 -2.35 -24.58
N CYS A 227 -12.87 -3.40 -24.97
CA CYS A 227 -12.60 -4.14 -26.20
C CYS A 227 -12.79 -3.31 -27.47
N ASP A 228 -13.62 -2.26 -27.42
CA ASP A 228 -13.87 -1.38 -28.55
C ASP A 228 -13.45 0.07 -28.29
N LYS A 229 -12.71 0.30 -27.20
CA LYS A 229 -12.04 1.55 -26.81
C LYS A 229 -12.99 2.73 -26.57
N ASP A 230 -14.22 2.48 -26.15
CA ASP A 230 -15.17 3.54 -25.82
C ASP A 230 -15.28 3.83 -24.32
N THR A 231 -14.66 2.99 -23.49
CA THR A 231 -14.69 3.12 -22.04
C THR A 231 -13.32 2.80 -21.43
N LEU A 232 -12.92 3.56 -20.42
CA LEU A 232 -11.72 3.30 -19.64
C LEU A 232 -12.03 2.64 -18.30
N LEU A 233 -11.19 1.69 -17.88
CA LEU A 233 -11.10 1.21 -16.50
C LEU A 233 -9.80 1.72 -15.89
N ALA A 234 -9.92 2.59 -14.89
CA ALA A 234 -8.80 3.07 -14.10
C ALA A 234 -8.75 2.31 -12.77
N LYS A 235 -7.69 1.52 -12.57
CA LYS A 235 -7.38 0.99 -11.23
C LYS A 235 -6.54 2.00 -10.49
N VAL A 236 -7.01 2.42 -9.32
CA VAL A 236 -6.43 3.52 -8.57
C VAL A 236 -6.12 3.12 -7.14
N TYR A 237 -5.08 3.73 -6.58
CA TYR A 237 -4.94 3.81 -5.13
C TYR A 237 -5.74 5.00 -4.61
N GLN A 238 -6.75 4.73 -3.79
CA GLN A 238 -7.60 5.75 -3.20
C GLN A 238 -7.00 6.22 -1.86
N VAL A 239 -6.75 7.52 -1.74
CA VAL A 239 -6.44 8.17 -0.45
C VAL A 239 -7.75 8.70 0.14
N GLY A 240 -8.06 8.33 1.39
CA GLY A 240 -9.33 8.69 2.03
C GLY A 240 -10.53 8.05 1.31
N VAL A 241 -11.64 8.77 1.20
CA VAL A 241 -12.88 8.25 0.58
C VAL A 241 -13.10 8.82 -0.82
N ALA A 242 -13.64 8.01 -1.74
CA ALA A 242 -13.90 8.46 -3.10
C ALA A 242 -15.11 9.41 -3.16
N CYS A 243 -16.15 9.15 -2.38
CA CYS A 243 -17.41 9.87 -2.44
C CYS A 243 -17.42 11.14 -1.60
N HIS A 244 -18.06 12.19 -2.12
CA HIS A 244 -18.25 13.47 -1.41
C HIS A 244 -19.20 13.35 -0.20
N THR A 245 -19.94 12.24 -0.06
CA THR A 245 -20.82 11.96 1.07
C THR A 245 -20.08 11.40 2.28
N GLY A 246 -18.80 11.06 2.14
CA GLY A 246 -18.05 10.31 3.15
C GLY A 246 -18.06 8.79 2.91
N ALA A 247 -18.84 8.29 1.95
CA ALA A 247 -18.84 6.87 1.59
C ALA A 247 -17.59 6.48 0.79
N GLU A 248 -17.13 5.24 0.96
CA GLU A 248 -15.97 4.70 0.25
C GLU A 248 -16.17 4.67 -1.28
N SER A 249 -17.36 4.25 -1.72
CA SER A 249 -17.77 4.19 -3.13
C SER A 249 -19.02 5.07 -3.34
N CYS A 250 -19.24 5.52 -4.58
CA CYS A 250 -20.49 6.16 -5.01
C CYS A 250 -21.66 5.17 -5.17
N PHE A 251 -21.38 3.87 -5.28
CA PHE A 251 -22.38 2.82 -5.52
C PHE A 251 -22.81 2.15 -4.21
N PHE A 252 -23.45 2.92 -3.31
CA PHE A 252 -23.90 2.45 -1.99
C PHE A 252 -25.42 2.36 -1.83
N ASN A 253 -26.19 2.73 -2.86
CA ASN A 253 -27.65 2.66 -2.82
C ASN A 253 -28.12 1.38 -3.53
N ASP A 254 -28.70 0.47 -2.77
CA ASP A 254 -29.21 -0.79 -3.30
C ASP A 254 -30.52 -0.59 -4.07
N ILE A 255 -30.62 -1.20 -5.25
CA ILE A 255 -31.82 -1.17 -6.11
C ILE A 255 -32.46 -2.56 -6.17
N ILE A 256 -31.62 -3.61 -6.23
CA ILE A 256 -32.03 -5.01 -6.24
C ILE A 256 -31.01 -5.77 -5.40
N GLU A 257 -31.50 -6.55 -4.44
CA GLU A 257 -30.69 -7.46 -3.65
C GLU A 257 -30.87 -8.88 -4.20
N SER A 258 -29.78 -9.61 -4.38
CA SER A 258 -29.83 -11.02 -4.79
C SER A 258 -30.13 -11.89 -3.57
N GLU A 259 -31.14 -12.75 -3.65
CA GLU A 259 -31.37 -13.81 -2.64
C GLU A 259 -30.35 -14.95 -2.73
N ILE A 260 -29.50 -14.95 -3.77
CA ILE A 260 -28.37 -15.90 -3.90
C ILE A 260 -27.27 -15.45 -2.95
N ASP A 261 -26.84 -16.38 -2.10
CA ASP A 261 -25.66 -16.25 -1.26
C ASP A 261 -24.42 -16.01 -2.14
N ASN A 262 -24.05 -14.73 -2.29
CA ASN A 262 -22.86 -14.26 -2.99
C ASN A 262 -21.68 -14.05 -2.03
N THR A 263 -21.66 -14.80 -0.92
CA THR A 263 -20.57 -14.75 0.05
C THR A 263 -19.25 -15.04 -0.64
N ASN A 264 -18.44 -14.00 -0.86
CA ASN A 264 -17.08 -14.14 -1.32
C ASN A 264 -16.25 -14.71 -0.16
N PRO A 265 -15.68 -15.93 -0.26
CA PRO A 265 -14.95 -16.54 0.84
C PRO A 265 -13.79 -15.68 1.35
N MET A 266 -13.10 -14.94 0.46
CA MET A 266 -12.01 -14.04 0.85
C MET A 266 -12.54 -12.88 1.69
N LYS A 267 -13.70 -12.33 1.30
CA LYS A 267 -14.33 -11.23 2.04
C LYS A 267 -14.78 -11.68 3.44
N VAL A 268 -15.21 -12.93 3.60
CA VAL A 268 -15.54 -13.48 4.93
C VAL A 268 -14.30 -13.51 5.83
N PHE A 269 -13.16 -13.97 5.32
CA PHE A 269 -11.93 -14.00 6.12
C PHE A 269 -11.48 -12.60 6.53
N GLU A 270 -11.55 -11.64 5.62
CA GLU A 270 -11.23 -10.24 5.89
C GLU A 270 -12.21 -9.63 6.92
N GLU A 271 -13.51 -9.81 6.75
CA GLU A 271 -14.55 -9.31 7.67
C GLU A 271 -14.41 -9.93 9.07
N VAL A 272 -14.20 -11.25 9.16
CA VAL A 272 -13.98 -11.93 10.45
C VAL A 272 -12.71 -11.44 11.11
N TYR A 273 -11.63 -11.25 10.36
CA TYR A 273 -10.36 -10.73 10.88
C TYR A 273 -10.50 -9.29 11.39
N ASN A 274 -11.18 -8.43 10.63
CA ASN A 274 -11.46 -7.06 11.04
C ASN A 274 -12.34 -7.00 12.31
N VAL A 275 -13.31 -7.90 12.48
CA VAL A 275 -14.07 -8.03 13.73
C VAL A 275 -13.18 -8.48 14.90
N ILE A 276 -12.17 -9.33 14.66
CA ILE A 276 -11.21 -9.74 15.69
C ILE A 276 -10.32 -8.56 16.10
N LEU A 277 -9.81 -7.79 15.14
CA LEU A 277 -9.04 -6.57 15.38
C LEU A 277 -9.85 -5.53 16.15
N ASP A 278 -11.07 -5.24 15.70
CA ASP A 278 -11.99 -4.33 16.39
C ASP A 278 -12.25 -4.78 17.83
N ARG A 279 -12.49 -6.07 18.08
CA ARG A 279 -12.67 -6.57 19.46
C ARG A 279 -11.42 -6.40 20.33
N LYS A 280 -10.22 -6.40 19.74
CA LYS A 280 -8.97 -6.17 20.47
C LYS A 280 -8.85 -4.72 20.91
N GLU A 281 -9.21 -3.78 20.05
CA GLU A 281 -9.15 -2.33 20.30
C GLU A 281 -10.36 -1.80 21.10
N ASN A 282 -11.54 -2.35 20.82
CA ASN A 282 -12.84 -2.00 21.39
C ASN A 282 -13.47 -3.24 22.08
N PRO A 283 -13.02 -3.61 23.29
CA PRO A 283 -13.48 -4.81 23.96
C PRO A 283 -15.00 -4.86 24.19
N LYS A 284 -15.61 -6.01 23.90
CA LYS A 284 -17.03 -6.28 24.14
C LYS A 284 -17.19 -7.33 25.24
N GLU A 285 -17.83 -6.93 26.35
CA GLU A 285 -18.08 -7.83 27.47
C GLU A 285 -18.83 -9.10 27.03
N GLY A 286 -18.35 -10.26 27.49
CA GLY A 286 -18.91 -11.57 27.15
C GLY A 286 -18.51 -12.13 25.77
N SER A 287 -17.70 -11.41 24.98
CA SER A 287 -17.16 -11.90 23.71
C SER A 287 -16.12 -13.01 23.91
N TYR A 288 -16.26 -14.11 23.16
CA TYR A 288 -15.28 -15.20 23.15
C TYR A 288 -13.88 -14.74 22.72
N THR A 289 -13.80 -13.81 21.76
CA THR A 289 -12.52 -13.25 21.29
C THR A 289 -11.80 -12.49 22.40
N ASN A 290 -12.54 -11.68 23.17
CA ASN A 290 -11.96 -10.96 24.30
C ASN A 290 -11.50 -11.92 25.39
N TYR A 291 -12.24 -13.00 25.67
CA TYR A 291 -11.78 -14.06 26.57
C TYR A 291 -10.44 -14.68 26.14
N LEU A 292 -10.22 -14.89 24.83
CA LEU A 292 -8.94 -15.41 24.32
C LEU A 292 -7.80 -14.41 24.56
N PHE A 293 -8.01 -13.13 24.23
CA PHE A 293 -7.02 -12.08 24.46
C PHE A 293 -6.73 -11.88 25.96
N ASP A 294 -7.74 -11.86 26.82
CA ASP A 294 -7.61 -11.72 28.27
C ASP A 294 -6.79 -12.85 28.92
N LYS A 295 -6.88 -14.06 28.35
CA LYS A 295 -6.08 -15.23 28.79
C LYS A 295 -4.68 -15.26 28.19
N GLY A 296 -4.41 -14.43 27.19
CA GLY A 296 -3.12 -14.26 26.57
C GLY A 296 -2.69 -15.40 25.66
N ILE A 297 -1.46 -15.26 25.16
CA ILE A 297 -0.90 -16.08 24.09
C ILE A 297 -0.99 -17.60 24.34
N ASP A 298 -0.76 -18.07 25.56
CA ASP A 298 -0.76 -19.51 25.86
C ASP A 298 -2.13 -20.14 25.63
N LYS A 299 -3.21 -19.40 25.91
CA LYS A 299 -4.58 -19.87 25.68
C LYS A 299 -4.90 -19.92 24.18
N ILE A 300 -4.45 -18.92 23.43
CA ILE A 300 -4.61 -18.84 21.98
C ILE A 300 -3.86 -20.02 21.32
N LEU A 301 -2.59 -20.21 21.66
CA LEU A 301 -1.76 -21.30 21.12
C LEU A 301 -2.31 -22.68 21.46
N LYS A 302 -2.80 -22.86 22.70
CA LYS A 302 -3.48 -24.10 23.09
C LYS A 302 -4.66 -24.39 22.16
N LYS A 303 -5.48 -23.38 21.87
CA LYS A 303 -6.62 -23.52 20.97
C LYS A 303 -6.19 -23.88 19.56
N VAL A 304 -5.24 -23.14 18.97
CA VAL A 304 -4.68 -23.45 17.65
C VAL A 304 -4.18 -24.91 17.56
N GLY A 305 -3.48 -25.39 18.59
CA GLY A 305 -2.99 -26.77 18.63
C GLY A 305 -4.09 -27.84 18.80
N GLU A 306 -5.12 -27.56 19.59
CA GLU A 306 -6.32 -28.41 19.73
C GLU A 306 -7.00 -28.57 18.38
N GLU A 307 -7.41 -27.47 17.74
CA GLU A 307 -8.17 -27.51 16.49
C GLU A 307 -7.33 -28.14 15.34
N ALA A 308 -6.02 -27.88 15.30
CA ALA A 308 -5.12 -28.54 14.32
C ALA A 308 -5.11 -30.07 14.47
N THR A 309 -5.15 -30.57 15.70
CA THR A 309 -5.19 -32.01 15.98
C THR A 309 -6.58 -32.57 15.64
N GLU A 310 -7.64 -31.82 15.91
CA GLU A 310 -9.02 -32.20 15.60
C GLU A 310 -9.24 -32.29 14.09
N ILE A 311 -8.65 -31.41 13.27
CA ILE A 311 -8.63 -31.56 11.80
C ILE A 311 -8.03 -32.90 11.38
N VAL A 312 -6.88 -33.30 11.95
CA VAL A 312 -6.22 -34.56 11.61
C VAL A 312 -7.09 -35.76 11.97
N ILE A 313 -7.82 -35.68 13.09
CA ILE A 313 -8.75 -36.72 13.53
C ILE A 313 -9.96 -36.76 12.60
N ALA A 314 -10.60 -35.61 12.35
CA ALA A 314 -11.77 -35.47 11.49
C ALA A 314 -11.47 -35.92 10.05
N ALA A 315 -10.24 -35.71 9.56
CA ALA A 315 -9.82 -36.18 8.23
C ALA A 315 -9.82 -37.71 8.06
N LYS A 316 -9.83 -38.46 9.15
CA LYS A 316 -9.96 -39.92 9.12
C LYS A 316 -11.42 -40.38 9.12
N ASN A 317 -12.36 -39.48 9.40
CA ASN A 317 -13.79 -39.77 9.40
C ASN A 317 -14.39 -39.55 8.00
N PRO A 318 -15.40 -40.35 7.60
CA PRO A 318 -16.03 -40.22 6.28
C PRO A 318 -16.98 -39.02 6.16
N ASP A 319 -17.32 -38.36 7.27
CA ASP A 319 -18.21 -37.18 7.27
C ASP A 319 -17.40 -35.89 7.06
N ALA A 320 -17.60 -35.27 5.90
CA ALA A 320 -16.95 -34.00 5.56
C ALA A 320 -17.46 -32.81 6.38
N GLN A 321 -18.56 -32.92 7.13
CA GLN A 321 -19.07 -31.82 7.96
C GLN A 321 -18.17 -31.57 9.16
N GLU A 322 -17.75 -32.62 9.86
CA GLU A 322 -16.83 -32.51 11.00
C GLU A 322 -15.55 -31.79 10.57
N MET A 323 -14.93 -32.23 9.48
CA MET A 323 -13.75 -31.56 8.92
C MET A 323 -13.97 -30.08 8.63
N LYS A 324 -15.15 -29.69 8.11
CA LYS A 324 -15.45 -28.28 7.83
C LYS A 324 -15.54 -27.44 9.09
N TYR A 325 -16.10 -27.97 10.17
CA TYR A 325 -16.15 -27.29 11.47
C TYR A 325 -14.75 -27.12 12.06
N GLU A 326 -13.96 -28.19 12.11
CA GLU A 326 -12.60 -28.13 12.68
C GLU A 326 -11.68 -27.19 11.89
N ILE A 327 -11.79 -27.17 10.55
CA ILE A 327 -11.05 -26.22 9.72
C ILE A 327 -11.48 -24.78 10.00
N SER A 328 -12.78 -24.55 10.17
CA SER A 328 -13.32 -23.22 10.46
C SER A 328 -12.85 -22.71 11.83
N ASP A 329 -12.88 -23.55 12.87
CA ASP A 329 -12.41 -23.20 14.21
C ASP A 329 -10.88 -23.01 14.23
N PHE A 330 -10.13 -23.85 13.54
CA PHE A 330 -8.69 -23.65 13.38
C PHE A 330 -8.37 -22.31 12.72
N LEU A 331 -9.01 -22.00 11.58
CA LEU A 331 -8.79 -20.73 10.87
C LEU A 331 -9.17 -19.52 11.74
N TYR A 332 -10.25 -19.62 12.51
CA TYR A 332 -10.63 -18.59 13.46
C TYR A 332 -9.55 -18.34 14.53
N HIS A 333 -9.06 -19.40 15.18
CA HIS A 333 -8.03 -19.27 16.21
C HIS A 333 -6.68 -18.83 15.66
N VAL A 334 -6.35 -19.22 14.43
CA VAL A 334 -5.17 -18.70 13.71
C VAL A 334 -5.32 -17.21 13.42
N MET A 335 -6.49 -16.73 13.02
CA MET A 335 -6.74 -15.29 12.86
C MET A 335 -6.64 -14.52 14.19
N VAL A 336 -7.06 -15.10 15.32
CA VAL A 336 -6.83 -14.50 16.65
C VAL A 336 -5.33 -14.45 16.98
N LEU A 337 -4.57 -15.49 16.65
CA LEU A 337 -3.12 -15.51 16.81
C LEU A 337 -2.43 -14.47 15.91
N MET A 338 -2.88 -14.33 14.66
CA MET A 338 -2.41 -13.30 13.72
C MET A 338 -2.59 -11.90 14.32
N ALA A 339 -3.80 -11.58 14.79
CA ALA A 339 -4.10 -10.31 15.45
C ALA A 339 -3.27 -10.10 16.72
N GLU A 340 -2.99 -11.16 17.49
CA GLU A 340 -2.13 -11.07 18.68
C GLU A 340 -0.66 -10.77 18.33
N ARG A 341 -0.19 -11.23 17.16
CA ARG A 341 1.19 -11.08 16.69
C ARG A 341 1.40 -9.94 15.69
N GLY A 342 0.35 -9.22 15.30
CA GLY A 342 0.44 -8.15 14.32
C GLY A 342 0.73 -8.66 12.90
N VAL A 343 0.22 -9.85 12.55
CA VAL A 343 0.35 -10.45 11.21
C VAL A 343 -0.97 -10.29 10.47
N THR A 344 -0.94 -9.89 9.20
CA THR A 344 -2.13 -9.61 8.38
C THR A 344 -2.38 -10.69 7.33
N TRP A 345 -3.55 -10.68 6.68
CA TRP A 345 -3.82 -11.57 5.54
C TRP A 345 -2.95 -11.22 4.34
N GLU A 346 -2.60 -9.94 4.17
CA GLU A 346 -1.64 -9.45 3.18
C GLU A 346 -0.27 -10.08 3.38
N ASP A 347 0.26 -10.11 4.62
CA ASP A 347 1.55 -10.73 4.93
C ASP A 347 1.55 -12.23 4.57
N ILE A 348 0.48 -12.95 4.92
CA ILE A 348 0.34 -14.38 4.65
C ILE A 348 0.22 -14.68 3.16
N THR A 349 -0.61 -13.93 2.44
CA THR A 349 -0.82 -14.13 1.00
C THR A 349 0.38 -13.72 0.18
N GLU A 350 1.11 -12.66 0.58
CA GLU A 350 2.39 -12.29 -0.02
C GLU A 350 3.41 -13.41 0.14
N GLU A 351 3.59 -13.96 1.35
CA GLU A 351 4.48 -15.09 1.61
C GLU A 351 4.08 -16.34 0.81
N LEU A 352 2.79 -16.65 0.71
CA LEU A 352 2.30 -17.77 -0.10
C LEU A 352 2.54 -17.57 -1.59
N SER A 353 2.40 -16.33 -2.10
CA SER A 353 2.62 -16.02 -3.51
C SER A 353 4.07 -16.20 -3.97
N ARG A 354 5.01 -16.19 -3.02
CA ARG A 354 6.46 -16.38 -3.26
C ARG A 354 6.89 -17.85 -3.30
N ARG A 355 5.99 -18.79 -2.97
CA ARG A 355 6.25 -20.24 -2.96
C ARG A 355 5.83 -20.88 -4.27
#